data_AF-A0A7Y2UEE3-F1
#
_entry.id   AF-A0A7Y2UEE3-F1
#
_cell.length_a   1.000
_cell.length_b   1.000
_cell.length_c   1.000
_cell.angle_alpha   90.00
_cell.angle_beta   90.00
_cell.angle_gamma   90.00
#
_symmetry.space_group_name_H-M   'P 1'
#
loop_
_entity.id
_entity.type
_entity.pdbx_description
1 polymer ?
#
loop_
_entity_poly.entity_id
_entity_poly.type
_entity_poly.pdbx_seq_one_letter_code
_entity_poly.pdbx_strand_id
1 'polypeptide(L)'
;LKVTPFLVPHRDEYSETVGYRIDGPNKSAAFIPDINKWDQWQVNLAELVQSVDYALLDATFYADGELPGRDMSKIPHPYVVESMQILQHLPLEQRNKVWFIHLNHTNPLLDPESAASKAVRLKGFNLAVEGLRLTL
;
A
#
# COMPACT_ATOMS: atom_id res chain seq x y z
N LEU A 1 13.27 16.83 -9.91
CA LEU A 1 12.77 15.47 -9.61
C LEU A 1 13.94 14.64 -9.12
N LYS A 2 13.84 14.06 -7.93
CA LYS A 2 14.83 13.13 -7.36
C LYS A 2 14.12 11.82 -7.02
N VAL A 3 14.70 10.69 -7.40
CA VAL A 3 14.17 9.35 -7.10
C VAL A 3 15.23 8.61 -6.29
N THR A 4 14.86 8.12 -5.11
CA THR A 4 15.75 7.43 -4.18
C THR A 4 15.15 6.06 -3.85
N PRO A 5 15.78 4.94 -4.26
CA PRO A 5 15.31 3.61 -3.88
C PRO A 5 15.61 3.34 -2.40
N PHE A 6 14.79 2.48 -1.79
CA PHE A 6 15.04 1.91 -0.47
C PHE A 6 14.61 0.44 -0.45
N LEU A 7 15.28 -0.37 0.37
CA LEU A 7 14.97 -1.79 0.48
C LEU A 7 13.63 -1.99 1.20
N VAL A 8 12.83 -2.90 0.68
CA VAL A 8 11.66 -3.46 1.36
C VAL A 8 11.84 -4.97 1.50
N PRO A 9 11.29 -5.60 2.55
CA PRO A 9 11.33 -7.05 2.70
C PRO A 9 10.62 -7.68 1.52
N HIS A 10 11.30 -8.61 0.86
CA HIS A 10 10.72 -9.42 -0.20
C HIS A 10 11.34 -10.81 -0.18
N ARG A 11 10.61 -11.80 -0.69
CA ARG A 11 11.11 -13.18 -0.77
C ARG A 11 12.20 -13.25 -1.84
N ASP A 12 13.44 -13.38 -1.38
CA ASP A 12 14.64 -13.54 -2.22
C ASP A 12 14.60 -14.88 -2.96
N GLU A 13 13.90 -14.94 -4.09
CA GLU A 13 14.06 -16.05 -5.01
C GLU A 13 14.78 -15.63 -6.30
N TYR A 14 14.59 -14.41 -6.82
CA TYR A 14 15.26 -13.97 -8.07
C TYR A 14 15.57 -12.46 -8.21
N SER A 15 15.15 -11.58 -7.29
CA SER A 15 15.49 -10.14 -7.32
C SER A 15 15.19 -9.41 -6.02
N GLU A 16 15.95 -8.34 -5.73
CA GLU A 16 15.62 -7.36 -4.69
C GLU A 16 14.35 -6.59 -5.08
N THR A 17 13.33 -6.57 -4.22
CA THR A 17 12.20 -5.63 -4.35
C THR A 17 12.54 -4.37 -3.58
N VAL A 18 12.30 -3.23 -4.22
CA VAL A 18 12.60 -1.91 -3.66
C VAL A 18 11.36 -1.04 -3.68
N GLY A 19 11.21 -0.23 -2.63
CA GLY A 19 10.35 0.93 -2.66
C GLY A 19 11.12 2.14 -3.20
N TYR A 20 10.40 3.17 -3.66
CA TYR A 20 10.99 4.41 -4.14
C TYR A 20 10.43 5.60 -3.39
N ARG A 21 11.31 6.48 -2.93
CA ARG A 21 10.96 7.86 -2.57
C ARG A 21 11.14 8.73 -3.81
N ILE A 22 10.10 9.46 -4.19
CA ILE A 22 10.08 10.36 -5.34
C ILE A 22 9.83 11.76 -4.83
N ASP A 23 10.84 12.63 -4.90
CA ASP A 23 10.72 14.03 -4.52
C ASP A 23 10.55 14.89 -5.79
N GLY A 24 9.33 15.40 -5.97
CA GLY A 24 8.95 16.36 -7.00
C GLY A 24 9.33 17.80 -6.62
N PRO A 25 9.00 18.78 -7.47
CA PRO A 25 9.25 20.19 -7.18
C PRO A 25 8.46 20.70 -5.98
N ASN A 26 7.25 20.17 -5.72
CA ASN A 26 6.37 20.69 -4.66
C ASN A 26 5.87 19.61 -3.71
N LYS A 27 5.83 18.34 -4.15
CA LYS A 27 5.31 17.20 -3.41
C LYS A 27 6.22 15.99 -3.53
N SER A 28 5.99 15.04 -2.67
CA SER A 28 6.76 13.81 -2.52
C SER A 28 5.85 12.59 -2.50
N ALA A 29 6.38 11.46 -2.97
CA ALA A 29 5.70 10.19 -2.90
C ALA A 29 6.60 9.07 -2.37
N ALA A 30 6.01 8.18 -1.58
CA ALA A 30 6.54 6.83 -1.37
C ALA A 30 5.77 5.89 -2.31
N PHE A 31 6.50 5.08 -3.08
CA PHE A 31 5.96 4.10 -4.00
C PHE A 31 6.47 2.71 -3.61
N ILE A 32 5.58 1.89 -3.07
CA ILE A 32 5.86 0.53 -2.60
C ILE A 32 4.79 -0.38 -3.23
N PRO A 33 5.00 -0.86 -4.47
CA PRO A 33 4.01 -1.67 -5.16
C PRO A 33 3.93 -3.11 -4.64
N ASP A 34 5.01 -3.59 -4.03
CA ASP A 34 5.16 -4.96 -3.54
C ASP A 34 6.04 -4.94 -2.27
N ILE A 35 5.60 -5.66 -1.24
CA ILE A 35 6.35 -5.90 0.00
C ILE A 35 5.82 -7.16 0.69
N ASN A 36 6.68 -7.92 1.36
CA ASN A 36 6.27 -9.14 2.08
C ASN A 36 5.26 -8.87 3.21
N LYS A 37 5.70 -8.21 4.28
CA LYS A 37 4.89 -7.86 5.46
C LYS A 37 5.49 -6.65 6.16
N TRP A 38 4.65 -5.86 6.80
CA TRP A 38 5.07 -4.64 7.52
C TRP A 38 5.91 -4.95 8.76
N ASP A 39 5.63 -6.04 9.47
CA ASP A 39 6.34 -6.45 10.69
C ASP A 39 7.77 -6.95 10.41
N GLN A 40 8.04 -7.35 9.17
CA GLN A 40 9.38 -7.71 8.69
C GLN A 40 10.18 -6.49 8.24
N TRP A 41 9.56 -5.31 8.14
CA TRP A 41 10.22 -4.10 7.67
C TRP A 41 10.73 -3.26 8.85
N GLN A 42 11.99 -2.85 8.76
CA GLN A 42 12.62 -2.03 9.80
C GLN A 42 12.12 -0.58 9.84
N VAL A 43 11.42 -0.13 8.79
CA VAL A 43 10.87 1.22 8.71
C VAL A 43 9.44 1.23 9.25
N ASN A 44 9.14 2.19 10.12
CA ASN A 44 7.79 2.38 10.62
C ASN A 44 6.89 2.95 9.49
N LEU A 45 5.86 2.19 9.10
CA LEU A 45 4.93 2.59 8.05
C LEU A 45 4.23 3.92 8.33
N ALA A 46 3.84 4.18 9.58
CA ALA A 46 3.17 5.42 9.94
C ALA A 46 4.11 6.63 9.84
N GLU A 47 5.39 6.47 10.18
CA GLU A 47 6.41 7.52 9.98
C GLU A 47 6.66 7.77 8.49
N LEU A 48 6.74 6.72 7.67
CA LEU A 48 6.87 6.84 6.22
C LEU A 48 5.70 7.66 5.63
N VAL A 49 4.45 7.29 5.94
CA VAL A 49 3.25 7.97 5.44
C VAL A 49 3.25 9.45 5.83
N GLN A 50 3.68 9.79 7.05
CA GLN A 50 3.77 11.17 7.50
C GLN A 50 4.87 11.97 6.77
N SER A 51 5.91 11.30 6.28
CA SER A 51 7.08 11.93 5.65
C SER A 51 6.89 12.31 4.17
N VAL A 52 5.75 11.95 3.56
CA VAL A 52 5.46 12.16 2.14
C VAL A 52 4.08 12.80 1.94
N ASP A 53 3.78 13.24 0.72
CA ASP A 53 2.47 13.77 0.33
C ASP A 53 1.55 12.70 -0.25
N TYR A 54 2.14 11.65 -0.84
CA TYR A 54 1.45 10.47 -1.35
C TYR A 54 2.16 9.20 -0.92
N ALA A 55 1.42 8.22 -0.40
CA ALA A 55 1.95 6.89 -0.11
C ALA A 55 1.19 5.86 -0.96
N LEU A 56 1.81 5.43 -2.05
CA LEU A 56 1.27 4.39 -2.93
C LEU A 56 1.74 3.04 -2.40
N LEU A 57 0.84 2.29 -1.77
CA LEU A 57 1.16 1.09 -1.00
C LEU A 57 0.54 -0.17 -1.62
N ASP A 58 1.25 -1.28 -1.49
CA ASP A 58 0.81 -2.63 -1.84
C ASP A 58 -0.57 -2.93 -1.22
N ALA A 59 -1.45 -3.40 -2.09
CA ALA A 59 -2.79 -3.88 -1.77
C ALA A 59 -3.12 -5.13 -2.58
N THR A 60 -2.14 -6.02 -2.76
CA THR A 60 -2.30 -7.28 -3.50
C THR A 60 -3.52 -8.04 -2.99
N PHE A 61 -3.64 -8.19 -1.67
CA PHE A 61 -4.80 -8.78 -1.02
C PHE A 61 -5.41 -7.81 0.00
N TYR A 62 -6.73 -7.69 -0.01
CA TYR A 62 -7.51 -7.02 1.00
C TYR A 62 -7.49 -7.74 2.37
N ALA A 63 -7.67 -9.06 2.39
CA ALA A 63 -7.74 -9.88 3.61
C ALA A 63 -7.43 -11.37 3.34
N ASP A 64 -7.32 -12.15 4.42
CA ASP A 64 -7.22 -13.61 4.34
C ASP A 64 -8.47 -14.25 3.69
N GLY A 65 -8.29 -15.38 3.03
CA GLY A 65 -9.35 -16.14 2.37
C GLY A 65 -9.69 -15.72 0.93
N GLU A 66 -8.95 -14.78 0.32
CA GLU A 66 -9.16 -14.36 -1.08
C GLU A 66 -8.76 -15.40 -2.13
N LEU A 67 -7.90 -16.36 -1.78
CA LEU A 67 -7.43 -17.41 -2.68
C LEU A 67 -7.93 -18.78 -2.21
N PRO A 68 -9.06 -19.28 -2.74
CA PRO A 68 -9.61 -20.58 -2.37
C PRO A 68 -8.58 -21.70 -2.57
N GLY A 69 -8.43 -22.55 -1.55
CA GLY A 69 -7.51 -23.69 -1.60
C GLY A 69 -6.02 -23.34 -1.50
N ARG A 70 -5.68 -22.07 -1.22
CA ARG A 70 -4.30 -21.66 -0.95
C ARG A 70 -4.17 -21.16 0.47
N ASP A 71 -3.06 -21.53 1.10
CA ASP A 71 -2.65 -21.00 2.38
C ASP A 71 -2.02 -19.62 2.17
N MET A 72 -2.79 -18.56 2.40
CA MET A 72 -2.34 -17.19 2.16
C MET A 72 -1.22 -16.76 3.11
N SER A 73 -1.02 -17.44 4.25
CA SER A 73 0.12 -17.15 5.13
C SER A 73 1.46 -17.45 4.47
N LYS A 74 1.47 -18.23 3.38
CA LYS A 74 2.66 -18.57 2.59
C LYS A 74 2.88 -17.63 1.40
N ILE A 75 1.98 -16.67 1.17
CA ILE A 75 2.05 -15.71 0.07
C ILE A 75 2.28 -14.34 0.69
N PRO A 76 3.53 -13.89 0.77
CA PRO A 76 3.88 -12.75 1.59
C PRO A 76 3.46 -11.44 0.91
N HIS A 77 2.31 -10.92 1.31
CA HIS A 77 1.91 -9.52 1.13
C HIS A 77 1.17 -9.04 2.39
N PRO A 78 1.32 -7.78 2.82
CA PRO A 78 0.45 -7.23 3.84
C PRO A 78 -0.98 -7.18 3.32
N TYR A 79 -1.93 -7.49 4.20
CA TYR A 79 -3.33 -7.29 3.87
C TYR A 79 -3.68 -5.82 3.97
N VAL A 80 -4.60 -5.33 3.12
CA VAL A 80 -5.10 -3.95 3.23
C VAL A 80 -5.70 -3.69 4.62
N VAL A 81 -6.39 -4.69 5.21
CA VAL A 81 -6.90 -4.56 6.58
C VAL A 81 -5.80 -4.39 7.62
N GLU A 82 -4.62 -5.00 7.43
CA GLU A 82 -3.44 -4.83 8.29
C GLU A 82 -2.86 -3.42 8.13
N SER A 83 -2.68 -2.96 6.89
CA SER A 83 -2.22 -1.59 6.60
C SER A 83 -3.13 -0.53 7.23
N MET A 84 -4.44 -0.68 7.09
CA MET A 84 -5.42 0.22 7.71
C MET A 84 -5.37 0.18 9.24
N GLN A 85 -5.14 -0.99 9.84
CA GLN A 85 -5.03 -1.14 11.29
C GLN A 85 -3.80 -0.42 11.84
N ILE A 86 -2.64 -0.55 11.19
CA ILE A 86 -1.40 0.15 11.57
C ILE A 86 -1.60 1.67 11.51
N LEU A 87 -2.31 2.16 10.49
CA LEU A 87 -2.47 3.58 10.20
C LEU A 87 -3.71 4.22 10.86
N GLN A 88 -4.55 3.46 11.54
CA GLN A 88 -5.85 3.94 12.06
C GLN A 88 -5.71 5.11 13.05
N HIS A 89 -4.59 5.19 13.76
CA HIS A 89 -4.32 6.23 14.77
C HIS A 89 -3.86 7.55 14.15
N LEU A 90 -3.52 7.55 12.87
CA LEU A 90 -3.13 8.78 12.18
C LEU A 90 -4.35 9.69 11.95
N PRO A 91 -4.16 11.03 11.99
CA PRO A 91 -5.17 11.98 11.59
C PRO A 91 -5.70 11.68 10.18
N LEU A 92 -6.95 12.06 9.92
CA LEU A 92 -7.60 11.83 8.62
C LEU A 92 -6.77 12.38 7.45
N GLU A 93 -6.15 13.55 7.62
CA GLU A 93 -5.27 14.17 6.63
C GLU A 93 -4.10 13.26 6.22
N GLN A 94 -3.50 12.55 7.19
CA GLN A 94 -2.38 11.65 6.91
C GLN A 94 -2.85 10.34 6.27
N ARG A 95 -3.99 9.79 6.72
CA ARG A 95 -4.59 8.61 6.08
C ARG A 95 -4.97 8.88 4.63
N ASN A 96 -5.48 10.07 4.33
CA ASN A 96 -5.87 10.50 2.98
C ASN A 96 -4.69 10.62 2.00
N LYS A 97 -3.44 10.54 2.47
CA LYS A 97 -2.26 10.48 1.59
C LYS A 97 -2.05 9.10 1.00
N VAL A 98 -2.64 8.07 1.59
CA VAL A 98 -2.42 6.68 1.21
C VAL A 98 -3.32 6.32 0.02
N TRP A 99 -2.70 5.70 -0.98
CA TRP A 99 -3.32 5.16 -2.18
C TRP A 99 -2.95 3.69 -2.30
N PHE A 100 -3.94 2.81 -2.15
CA PHE A 100 -3.74 1.37 -2.36
C PHE A 100 -3.62 1.07 -3.85
N ILE A 101 -2.56 0.35 -4.23
CA ILE A 101 -2.18 -0.02 -5.61
C ILE A 101 -1.90 -1.52 -5.73
N HIS A 102 -1.62 -2.01 -6.94
CA HIS A 102 -1.18 -3.39 -7.17
C HIS A 102 -2.22 -4.45 -6.72
N LEU A 103 -3.50 -4.22 -7.01
CA LEU A 103 -4.58 -5.11 -6.60
C LEU A 103 -4.52 -6.43 -7.40
N ASN A 104 -4.53 -7.57 -6.71
CA ASN A 104 -4.75 -8.86 -7.37
C ASN A 104 -6.16 -8.93 -7.97
N HIS A 105 -6.35 -9.72 -9.02
CA HIS A 105 -7.65 -9.92 -9.68
C HIS A 105 -8.76 -10.46 -8.75
N THR A 106 -8.42 -11.06 -7.61
CA THR A 106 -9.39 -11.51 -6.59
C THR A 106 -9.79 -10.43 -5.60
N ASN A 107 -9.10 -9.30 -5.60
CA ASN A 107 -9.24 -8.29 -4.57
C ASN A 107 -10.61 -7.60 -4.68
N PRO A 108 -11.45 -7.61 -3.62
CA PRO A 108 -12.77 -6.99 -3.66
C PRO A 108 -12.73 -5.47 -3.86
N LEU A 109 -11.56 -4.84 -3.70
CA LEU A 109 -11.36 -3.42 -3.94
C LEU A 109 -11.39 -3.04 -5.42
N LEU A 110 -11.32 -4.02 -6.33
CA LEU A 110 -11.51 -3.80 -7.76
C LEU A 110 -12.93 -3.37 -8.12
N ASP A 111 -13.92 -3.74 -7.31
CA ASP A 111 -15.29 -3.24 -7.42
C ASP A 111 -15.46 -2.00 -6.53
N PRO A 112 -15.65 -0.78 -7.11
CA PRO A 112 -15.84 0.44 -6.34
C PRO A 112 -17.04 0.40 -5.39
N GLU A 113 -18.05 -0.43 -5.69
CA GLU A 113 -19.29 -0.54 -4.93
C GLU A 113 -19.27 -1.60 -3.85
N SER A 114 -18.19 -2.40 -3.77
CA SER A 114 -18.05 -3.43 -2.76
C SER A 114 -18.03 -2.85 -1.35
N ALA A 115 -18.47 -3.66 -0.38
CA ALA A 115 -18.41 -3.28 1.03
C ALA A 115 -16.97 -2.98 1.49
N ALA A 116 -15.99 -3.70 0.95
CA ALA A 116 -14.57 -3.48 1.20
C ALA A 116 -14.13 -2.10 0.70
N SER A 117 -14.45 -1.74 -0.55
CA SER A 117 -14.11 -0.45 -1.13
C SER A 117 -14.72 0.72 -0.35
N LYS A 118 -15.98 0.58 0.05
CA LYS A 118 -16.69 1.56 0.88
C LYS A 118 -16.04 1.70 2.26
N ALA A 119 -15.64 0.59 2.89
CA ALA A 119 -14.96 0.60 4.19
C ALA A 119 -13.59 1.29 4.12
N VAL A 120 -12.80 1.05 3.08
CA VAL A 120 -11.50 1.72 2.87
C VAL A 120 -11.68 3.24 2.78
N ARG A 121 -12.61 3.70 1.93
CA ARG A 121 -12.89 5.14 1.77
C ARG A 121 -13.45 5.78 3.04
N LEU A 122 -14.35 5.08 3.74
CA LEU A 122 -14.92 5.57 5.02
C LEU A 122 -13.82 5.75 6.09
N LYS A 123 -12.77 4.91 6.05
CA LYS A 123 -11.61 5.04 6.92
C LYS A 123 -10.59 6.07 6.44
N GLY A 124 -10.88 6.85 5.39
CA GLY A 124 -10.03 7.95 4.93
C GLY A 124 -8.80 7.51 4.14
N PHE A 125 -8.88 6.38 3.45
CA PHE A 125 -7.84 5.90 2.54
C PHE A 125 -8.35 5.93 1.09
N ASN A 126 -7.44 5.96 0.12
CA ASN A 126 -7.81 5.98 -1.30
C ASN A 126 -7.48 4.66 -1.99
N LEU A 127 -8.23 4.39 -3.06
CA LEU A 127 -7.99 3.27 -3.98
C LEU A 127 -7.53 3.85 -5.31
N ALA A 128 -6.38 3.40 -5.80
CA ALA A 128 -5.94 3.78 -7.13
C ALA A 128 -6.77 3.06 -8.20
N VAL A 129 -7.02 3.77 -9.29
CA VAL A 129 -7.68 3.24 -10.49
C VAL A 129 -6.82 3.55 -11.70
N GLU A 130 -7.05 2.83 -12.80
CA GLU A 130 -6.37 3.11 -14.05
C GLU A 130 -6.57 4.57 -14.46
N GLY A 131 -5.48 5.21 -14.92
CA GLY A 131 -5.49 6.61 -15.32
C GLY A 131 -5.40 7.62 -14.17
N LEU A 132 -5.28 7.19 -12.90
CA LEU A 132 -4.98 8.09 -11.78
C LEU A 132 -3.74 8.94 -12.08
N ARG A 133 -3.87 10.27 -11.86
CA ARG A 133 -2.77 11.23 -11.98
C ARG A 133 -2.61 11.97 -10.66
N LEU A 134 -1.45 11.82 -10.02
CA LEU A 134 -1.06 12.56 -8.83
C LEU A 134 0.03 13.56 -9.20
N THR A 135 -0.16 14.83 -8.87
CA THR A 135 0.82 15.88 -9.18
C THR A 135 1.94 15.87 -8.14
N LEU A 136 3.19 15.80 -8.59
CA LEU A 136 4.40 15.87 -7.76
C LEU A 136 5.03 17.28 -7.75
#